data_AF-A0A6A6L5I5-F1
#
_entry.id   AF-A0A6A6L5I5-F1
#
_cell.length_a   1.000
_cell.length_b   1.000
_cell.length_c   1.000
_cell.angle_alpha   90.00
_cell.angle_beta   90.00
_cell.angle_gamma   90.00
#
_symmetry.space_group_name_H-M   'P 1'
#
loop_
_entity.id
_entity.type
_entity.pdbx_description
1 polymer ?
#
loop_
_entity_poly.entity_id
_entity_poly.type
_entity_poly.pdbx_seq_one_letter_code
_entity_poly.pdbx_strand_id
1 'polypeptide(L)'
;MEIWRSFQALGDIAFAYSYIISLIEIQDTIKSPPSEAKTMRKATLIIVAVTTLFYMLCGCFGYAAFGEMSPKDLLSGSGFYSPYWLLDIANVAIVIHLVGAYQIHCQPLFAFIEKAAAQRFPDSEFISREIKIPISGSHFYNLNLFRLVWRTCFVILTTVISMLLPFFNDIVDLLGALGFWPLAVCFPVEIYVAQKKIPKWSTRWLCLQLLSAACLIITIAAAAGFIAGVVGDLKSVKPFKTFY
;
A
#
# COMPACT_ATOMS: atom_id res chain seq x y z
N MET A 1 -9.04 -10.80 -23.58
CA MET A 1 -8.82 -11.16 -22.16
C MET A 1 -7.35 -10.96 -21.78
N GLU A 2 -6.41 -11.31 -22.65
CA GLU A 2 -4.96 -11.15 -22.41
C GLU A 2 -4.49 -9.71 -22.19
N ILE A 3 -4.91 -8.76 -23.03
CA ILE A 3 -4.51 -7.33 -22.90
C ILE A 3 -4.89 -6.75 -21.52
N TRP A 4 -6.07 -7.09 -21.00
CA TRP A 4 -6.51 -6.65 -19.67
C TRP A 4 -5.65 -7.24 -18.55
N ARG A 5 -5.24 -8.51 -18.68
CA ARG A 5 -4.31 -9.15 -17.73
C ARG A 5 -2.93 -8.49 -17.77
N SER A 6 -2.45 -8.09 -18.95
CA SER A 6 -1.19 -7.34 -19.08
C SER A 6 -1.26 -5.97 -18.39
N PHE A 7 -2.39 -5.27 -18.49
CA PHE A 7 -2.58 -3.99 -17.79
C PHE A 7 -2.70 -4.15 -16.27
N GLN A 8 -3.37 -5.20 -15.79
CA GLN A 8 -3.39 -5.54 -14.36
C GLN A 8 -1.96 -5.80 -13.84
N ALA A 9 -1.16 -6.60 -14.55
CA ALA A 9 0.22 -6.88 -14.16
C ALA A 9 1.10 -5.61 -14.08
N LEU A 10 0.85 -4.59 -14.91
CA LEU A 10 1.53 -3.29 -14.78
C LEU A 10 1.11 -2.55 -13.50
N GLY A 11 -0.15 -2.67 -13.10
CA GLY A 11 -0.67 -2.16 -11.83
C GLY A 11 -0.01 -2.83 -10.62
N ASP A 12 0.05 -4.16 -10.63
CA ASP A 12 0.76 -4.97 -9.61
C ASP A 12 2.22 -4.53 -9.45
N ILE A 13 2.95 -4.34 -10.56
CA ILE A 13 4.34 -3.87 -10.53
C ILE A 13 4.40 -2.46 -9.94
N ALA A 14 3.54 -1.54 -10.36
CA ALA A 14 3.51 -0.17 -9.83
C ALA A 14 3.23 -0.15 -8.32
N PHE A 15 2.30 -0.98 -7.85
CA PHE A 15 2.00 -1.15 -6.44
C PHE A 15 3.22 -1.69 -5.67
N ALA A 16 3.89 -2.71 -6.21
CA ALA A 16 5.04 -3.36 -5.58
C ALA A 16 6.23 -2.40 -5.32
N TYR A 17 6.33 -1.29 -6.07
CA TYR A 17 7.33 -0.24 -5.90
C TYR A 17 6.79 1.04 -5.23
N SER A 18 5.60 1.01 -4.62
CA SER A 18 4.99 2.19 -3.97
C SER A 18 5.59 2.58 -2.60
N TYR A 19 6.83 2.16 -2.30
CA TYR A 19 7.54 2.48 -1.05
C TYR A 19 7.87 3.98 -0.87
N ILE A 20 7.65 4.79 -1.92
CA ILE A 20 7.87 6.25 -1.92
C ILE A 20 7.07 6.96 -0.82
N ILE A 21 5.90 6.44 -0.45
CA ILE A 21 5.07 7.02 0.62
C ILE A 21 5.81 6.96 1.96
N SER A 22 6.43 5.83 2.27
CA SER A 22 7.21 5.66 3.51
C SER A 22 8.62 6.24 3.43
N LEU A 23 9.13 6.50 2.22
CA LEU A 23 10.49 7.04 2.00
C LEU A 23 10.68 8.37 2.71
N ILE A 24 9.69 9.26 2.66
CA ILE A 24 9.75 10.59 3.27
C ILE A 24 9.82 10.48 4.80
N GLU A 25 9.00 9.62 5.40
CA GLU A 25 9.00 9.39 6.86
C GLU A 25 10.33 8.78 7.32
N ILE A 26 10.85 7.80 6.58
CA ILE A 26 12.16 7.20 6.89
C ILE A 26 13.25 8.27 6.79
N GLN A 27 13.23 9.08 5.73
CA GLN A 27 14.24 10.12 5.52
C GLN A 27 14.28 11.14 6.65
N ASP A 28 13.11 11.56 7.16
CA ASP A 28 13.00 12.51 8.28
C ASP A 28 13.58 11.96 9.60
N THR A 29 13.66 10.63 9.75
CA THR A 29 14.20 9.99 10.97
C THR A 29 15.71 9.70 10.90
N ILE A 30 16.35 9.82 9.74
CA ILE A 30 17.77 9.47 9.57
C ILE A 30 18.65 10.54 10.20
N LYS A 31 19.47 10.11 11.17
CA LYS A 31 20.43 10.98 11.82
C LYS A 31 21.61 11.30 10.91
N SER A 32 21.99 12.57 10.87
CA SER A 32 23.24 13.04 10.27
C SER A 32 24.36 13.08 11.33
N PRO A 33 25.65 12.84 10.98
CA PRO A 33 26.23 12.54 9.66
C PRO A 33 26.31 11.02 9.33
N PRO A 34 26.42 10.62 8.04
CA PRO A 34 26.46 11.44 6.81
C PRO A 34 25.07 11.98 6.42
N SER A 35 24.99 12.85 5.40
CA SER A 35 23.73 13.48 4.99
C SER A 35 22.66 12.45 4.67
N GLU A 36 21.43 12.73 5.10
CA GLU A 36 20.23 11.90 4.86
C GLU A 36 20.11 11.47 3.40
N ALA A 37 20.31 12.39 2.45
CA ALA A 37 20.24 12.09 1.02
C ALA A 37 21.29 11.04 0.57
N LYS A 38 22.49 11.03 1.15
CA LYS A 38 23.53 10.06 0.80
C LYS A 38 23.18 8.68 1.37
N THR A 39 22.73 8.64 2.62
CA THR A 39 22.29 7.40 3.29
C THR A 39 21.08 6.81 2.56
N MET A 40 20.06 7.62 2.31
CA MET A 40 18.85 7.22 1.58
C MET A 40 19.17 6.75 0.17
N ARG A 41 20.01 7.46 -0.58
CA ARG A 41 20.37 7.01 -1.94
C ARG A 41 21.00 5.62 -1.96
N LYS A 42 21.88 5.32 -1.00
CA LYS A 42 22.49 3.99 -0.86
C LYS A 42 21.46 2.95 -0.44
N ALA A 43 20.63 3.26 0.56
CA ALA A 43 19.59 2.37 1.05
C ALA A 43 18.56 2.05 -0.05
N THR A 44 18.05 3.07 -0.74
CA THR A 44 17.13 2.94 -1.87
C THR A 44 17.71 2.07 -2.98
N LEU A 45 18.98 2.26 -3.35
CA LEU A 45 19.61 1.44 -4.38
C LEU A 45 19.64 -0.04 -3.98
N ILE A 46 20.01 -0.34 -2.74
CA ILE A 46 20.05 -1.71 -2.22
C ILE A 46 18.64 -2.30 -2.16
N ILE A 47 17.67 -1.57 -1.60
CA ILE A 47 16.27 -2.03 -1.47
C ILE A 47 15.70 -2.34 -2.84
N VAL A 48 15.83 -1.43 -3.81
CA VAL A 48 15.32 -1.65 -5.17
C VAL A 48 16.01 -2.86 -5.80
N ALA A 49 17.34 -2.97 -5.73
CA ALA A 49 18.06 -4.10 -6.33
C ALA A 49 17.62 -5.45 -5.73
N VAL A 50 17.53 -5.55 -4.40
CA VAL A 50 17.12 -6.77 -3.70
C VAL A 50 15.66 -7.11 -4.01
N THR A 51 14.77 -6.11 -3.99
CA THR A 51 13.34 -6.29 -4.27
C THR A 51 13.11 -6.74 -5.70
N THR A 52 13.77 -6.11 -6.68
CA THR A 52 13.69 -6.51 -8.09
C THR A 52 14.18 -7.94 -8.30
N LEU A 53 15.32 -8.30 -7.70
CA LEU A 53 15.86 -9.65 -7.81
C LEU A 53 14.88 -10.67 -7.21
N PHE A 54 14.34 -10.38 -6.02
CA PHE A 54 13.40 -11.26 -5.34
C PHE A 54 12.11 -11.46 -6.15
N TYR A 55 11.47 -10.38 -6.61
CA TYR A 55 10.26 -10.47 -7.43
C TYR A 55 10.50 -11.16 -8.77
N MET A 56 11.65 -10.92 -9.41
CA MET A 56 11.99 -11.60 -10.65
C MET A 56 12.20 -13.11 -10.42
N LEU A 57 12.86 -13.51 -9.32
CA LEU A 57 13.01 -14.93 -8.96
C LEU A 57 11.65 -15.58 -8.68
N CYS A 58 10.79 -14.93 -7.88
CA CYS A 58 9.45 -15.43 -7.60
C CYS A 58 8.60 -15.57 -8.88
N GLY A 59 8.64 -14.57 -9.76
CA GLY A 59 7.93 -14.59 -11.04
C GLY A 59 8.46 -15.69 -11.99
N CYS A 60 9.78 -15.80 -12.14
CA CYS A 60 10.40 -16.81 -13.00
C CYS A 60 10.14 -18.23 -12.49
N PHE A 61 10.30 -18.49 -11.18
CA PHE A 61 10.04 -19.81 -10.62
C PHE A 61 8.54 -20.15 -10.60
N GLY A 62 7.67 -19.17 -10.29
CA GLY A 62 6.22 -19.35 -10.37
C GLY A 62 5.78 -19.71 -11.78
N TYR A 63 6.26 -18.98 -12.79
CA TYR A 63 5.97 -19.28 -14.18
C TYR A 63 6.56 -20.64 -14.63
N ALA A 64 7.78 -20.98 -14.19
CA ALA A 64 8.37 -22.29 -14.49
C ALA A 64 7.59 -23.46 -13.88
N ALA A 65 6.95 -23.26 -12.72
CA ALA A 65 6.18 -24.28 -12.04
C ALA A 65 4.74 -24.42 -12.57
N PHE A 66 4.07 -23.30 -12.88
CA PHE A 66 2.63 -23.28 -13.20
C PHE A 66 2.30 -22.88 -14.65
N GLY A 67 3.26 -22.33 -15.38
CA GLY A 67 3.07 -21.82 -16.74
C GLY A 67 1.92 -20.81 -16.84
N GLU A 68 1.11 -20.94 -17.88
CA GLU A 68 -0.07 -20.10 -18.14
C GLU A 68 -1.20 -20.27 -17.09
N MET A 69 -1.14 -21.34 -16.29
CA MET A 69 -2.09 -21.62 -15.20
C MET A 69 -1.68 -21.00 -13.87
N SER A 70 -0.65 -20.13 -13.84
CA SER A 70 -0.23 -19.46 -12.60
C SER A 70 -1.40 -18.69 -11.99
N PRO A 71 -1.80 -19.00 -10.74
CA PRO A 71 -2.87 -18.28 -10.06
C PRO A 71 -2.39 -16.87 -9.69
N LYS A 72 -3.32 -15.91 -9.64
CA LYS A 72 -3.03 -14.54 -9.16
C LYS A 72 -2.59 -14.52 -7.70
N ASP A 73 -3.18 -15.41 -6.90
CA ASP A 73 -2.79 -15.66 -5.52
C ASP A 73 -2.36 -17.12 -5.38
N LEU A 74 -1.07 -17.35 -5.12
CA LEU A 74 -0.47 -18.67 -4.95
C LEU A 74 -1.01 -19.41 -3.71
N LEU A 75 -1.61 -18.69 -2.77
CA LEU A 75 -2.14 -19.24 -1.52
C LEU A 75 -3.64 -19.50 -1.60
N SER A 76 -4.32 -18.92 -2.59
CA SER A 76 -5.65 -19.36 -2.97
C SER A 76 -5.54 -20.81 -3.45
N GLY A 77 -6.30 -21.73 -2.85
CA GLY A 77 -6.15 -23.20 -2.90
C GLY A 77 -6.29 -23.89 -4.27
N SER A 78 -6.04 -23.19 -5.38
CA SER A 78 -6.10 -23.69 -6.75
C SER A 78 -4.77 -24.29 -7.25
N GLY A 79 -3.62 -24.02 -6.60
CA GLY A 79 -2.29 -24.43 -7.09
C GLY A 79 -1.55 -25.51 -6.27
N PHE A 80 -1.77 -25.60 -4.96
CA PHE A 80 -1.02 -26.49 -4.06
C PHE A 80 -1.96 -27.37 -3.24
N TYR A 81 -1.97 -28.68 -3.50
CA TYR A 81 -2.77 -29.66 -2.75
C TYR A 81 -1.92 -30.54 -1.79
N SER A 82 -0.59 -30.41 -1.78
CA SER A 82 0.27 -31.12 -0.82
C SER A 82 1.70 -30.50 -0.78
N PRO A 83 2.33 -30.32 0.39
CA PRO A 83 1.84 -30.58 1.74
C PRO A 83 1.19 -29.35 2.41
N TYR A 84 0.06 -29.55 3.10
CA TYR A 84 -0.74 -28.47 3.71
C TYR A 84 -0.01 -27.65 4.78
N TRP A 85 0.94 -28.23 5.51
CA TRP A 85 1.69 -27.52 6.55
C TRP A 85 2.49 -26.32 6.01
N LEU A 86 2.96 -26.40 4.76
CA LEU A 86 3.72 -25.30 4.14
C LEU A 86 2.82 -24.11 3.85
N LEU A 87 1.58 -24.39 3.40
CA LEU A 87 0.55 -23.38 3.20
C LEU A 87 0.16 -22.72 4.54
N ASP A 88 0.01 -23.52 5.60
CA ASP A 88 -0.32 -23.00 6.93
C ASP A 88 0.77 -22.08 7.47
N ILE A 89 2.05 -22.46 7.34
CA ILE A 89 3.18 -21.60 7.74
C ILE A 89 3.21 -20.31 6.92
N ALA A 90 2.97 -20.39 5.60
CA ALA A 90 2.91 -19.21 4.74
C ALA A 90 1.78 -18.26 5.17
N ASN A 91 0.59 -18.80 5.45
CA ASN A 91 -0.54 -18.03 5.95
C ASN A 91 -0.26 -17.39 7.31
N VAL A 92 0.35 -18.11 8.25
CA VAL A 92 0.77 -17.56 9.55
C VAL A 92 1.78 -16.43 9.38
N ALA A 93 2.77 -16.59 8.51
CA ALA A 93 3.76 -15.55 8.22
C ALA A 93 3.11 -14.29 7.64
N ILE A 94 2.13 -14.45 6.74
CA ILE A 94 1.36 -13.32 6.20
C ILE A 94 0.54 -12.64 7.28
N VAL A 95 -0.13 -13.38 8.16
CA VAL A 95 -0.88 -12.79 9.27
C VAL A 95 0.04 -11.96 10.17
N ILE A 96 1.19 -12.50 10.56
CA ILE A 96 2.16 -11.79 11.39
C ILE A 96 2.65 -10.51 10.68
N HIS A 97 3.01 -10.62 9.40
CA HIS A 97 3.45 -9.49 8.59
C HIS A 97 2.36 -8.40 8.47
N LEU A 98 1.13 -8.80 8.11
CA LEU A 98 0.02 -7.87 7.90
C LEU A 98 -0.42 -7.19 9.19
N VAL A 99 -0.40 -7.87 10.34
CA VAL A 99 -0.67 -7.24 11.64
C VAL A 99 0.37 -6.15 11.93
N GLY A 100 1.65 -6.44 11.71
CA GLY A 100 2.72 -5.43 11.87
C GLY A 100 2.56 -4.26 10.90
N ALA A 101 2.32 -4.54 9.62
CA ALA A 101 2.10 -3.53 8.61
C ALA A 101 0.88 -2.65 8.94
N TYR A 102 -0.24 -3.25 9.34
CA TYR A 102 -1.46 -2.52 9.73
C TYR A 102 -1.17 -1.52 10.85
N GLN A 103 -0.43 -1.94 11.88
CA GLN A 103 -0.07 -1.05 12.98
C GLN A 103 0.75 0.15 12.47
N ILE A 104 1.82 -0.09 11.70
CA ILE A 104 2.70 0.97 11.21
C ILE A 104 1.93 1.97 10.34
N HIS A 105 1.08 1.50 9.42
CA HIS A 105 0.33 2.38 8.51
C HIS A 105 -0.81 3.14 9.19
N CYS A 106 -1.44 2.57 10.23
CA CYS A 106 -2.53 3.25 10.92
C CYS A 106 -2.05 4.34 11.88
N GLN A 107 -0.83 4.25 12.44
CA GLN A 107 -0.35 5.24 13.41
C GLN A 107 -0.30 6.67 12.86
N PRO A 108 0.28 6.96 11.68
CA PRO A 108 0.29 8.31 11.11
C PRO A 108 -1.11 8.87 10.88
N LEU A 109 -2.03 8.03 10.39
CA LEU A 109 -3.43 8.41 10.17
C LEU A 109 -4.14 8.78 11.48
N PHE A 110 -3.99 7.93 12.50
CA PHE A 110 -4.55 8.20 13.82
C PHE A 110 -3.95 9.47 14.43
N ALA A 111 -2.64 9.64 14.37
CA ALA A 111 -1.97 10.84 14.87
C ALA A 111 -2.46 12.11 14.16
N PHE A 112 -2.63 12.07 12.83
CA PHE A 112 -3.13 13.20 12.05
C PHE A 112 -4.55 13.59 12.47
N ILE A 113 -5.47 12.62 12.53
CA ILE A 113 -6.89 12.87 12.85
C ILE A 113 -7.06 13.31 14.31
N GLU A 114 -6.35 12.66 15.24
CA GLU A 114 -6.37 13.02 16.66
C GLU A 114 -5.84 14.44 16.87
N LYS A 115 -4.74 14.82 16.20
CA LYS A 115 -4.20 16.18 16.27
C LYS A 115 -5.14 17.20 15.65
N ALA A 116 -5.72 16.90 14.49
CA ALA A 116 -6.66 17.79 13.81
C ALA A 116 -7.94 18.01 14.66
N ALA A 117 -8.46 16.95 15.27
CA ALA A 117 -9.62 17.02 16.17
C ALA A 117 -9.31 17.87 17.41
N ALA A 118 -8.15 17.65 18.04
CA ALA A 118 -7.72 18.42 19.20
C ALA A 118 -7.53 19.92 18.89
N GLN A 119 -7.01 20.25 17.71
CA GLN A 119 -6.86 21.63 17.27
C GLN A 119 -8.19 22.30 16.91
N ARG A 120 -9.13 21.53 16.34
CA ARG A 120 -10.43 22.05 15.89
C ARG A 120 -11.43 22.25 17.03
N PHE A 121 -11.35 21.40 18.05
CA PHE A 121 -12.28 21.39 19.19
C PHE A 121 -11.53 21.35 20.52
N PRO A 122 -10.74 22.41 20.84
CA PRO A 122 -9.92 22.43 22.06
C PRO A 122 -10.75 22.37 23.34
N ASP A 123 -11.94 22.96 23.33
CA ASP A 123 -12.84 23.06 24.50
C ASP A 123 -13.68 21.80 24.74
N SER A 124 -13.62 20.80 23.85
CA SER A 124 -14.38 19.57 23.99
C SER A 124 -13.75 18.66 25.03
N GLU A 125 -14.42 18.46 26.16
CA GLU A 125 -13.98 17.49 27.18
C GLU A 125 -13.84 16.08 26.60
N PHE A 126 -14.62 15.68 25.59
CA PHE A 126 -14.50 14.35 24.99
C PHE A 126 -13.17 14.13 24.25
N ILE A 127 -12.64 15.20 23.63
CA ILE A 127 -11.41 15.17 22.82
C ILE A 127 -10.18 15.48 23.68
N SER A 128 -10.28 16.41 24.62
CA SER A 128 -9.14 16.91 25.40
C SER A 128 -8.93 16.18 26.72
N ARG A 129 -9.91 15.44 27.24
CA ARG A 129 -9.81 14.77 28.55
C ARG A 129 -8.95 13.51 28.47
N GLU A 130 -7.85 13.53 29.20
CA GLU A 130 -7.04 12.35 29.49
C GLU A 130 -7.45 11.75 30.84
N ILE A 131 -7.96 10.53 30.82
CA ILE A 131 -8.32 9.73 31.99
C ILE A 131 -7.10 8.89 32.36
N LYS A 132 -6.50 9.17 33.51
CA LYS A 132 -5.40 8.38 34.07
C LYS A 132 -5.97 7.13 34.72
N ILE A 133 -5.79 5.98 34.09
CA ILE A 133 -6.11 4.69 34.71
C ILE A 133 -4.84 4.12 35.35
N PRO A 134 -4.84 3.84 36.66
CA PRO A 134 -3.74 3.12 37.28
C PRO A 134 -3.76 1.67 36.80
N ILE A 135 -2.69 1.23 36.14
CA ILE A 135 -2.47 -0.18 35.82
C ILE A 135 -1.55 -0.73 36.91
N SER A 136 -1.81 -1.99 37.34
CA SER A 136 -1.07 -2.68 38.41
C SER A 136 0.44 -2.36 38.41
N GLY A 137 0.89 -1.59 39.41
CA GLY A 137 2.23 -1.02 39.52
C GLY A 137 2.26 0.52 39.52
N SER A 138 3.43 1.11 39.29
CA SER A 138 3.64 2.57 39.20
C SER A 138 3.33 3.17 37.83
N HIS A 139 2.67 2.41 36.94
CA HIS A 139 2.37 2.84 35.58
C HIS A 139 0.94 3.39 35.46
N PHE A 140 0.84 4.66 35.06
CA PHE A 140 -0.42 5.29 34.70
C PHE A 140 -0.60 5.23 33.18
N TYR A 141 -1.79 4.83 32.74
CA TYR A 141 -2.15 4.85 31.32
C TYR A 141 -3.14 5.99 31.06
N ASN A 142 -2.76 6.92 30.18
CA ASN A 142 -3.60 8.04 29.79
C ASN A 142 -4.58 7.59 28.69
N LEU A 143 -5.79 7.23 29.08
CA LEU A 143 -6.87 6.96 28.15
C LEU A 143 -7.51 8.26 27.67
N ASN A 144 -7.83 8.31 26.39
CA ASN A 144 -8.62 9.38 25.81
C ASN A 144 -9.83 8.72 25.13
N LEU A 145 -11.03 9.14 25.50
CA LEU A 145 -12.27 8.50 25.03
C LEU A 145 -12.45 8.68 23.52
N PHE A 146 -12.10 9.85 22.99
CA PHE A 146 -12.10 10.07 21.53
C PHE A 146 -11.15 9.11 20.82
N ARG A 147 -9.90 8.94 21.29
CA ARG A 147 -8.95 7.99 20.69
C ARG A 147 -9.50 6.56 20.67
N LEU A 148 -10.12 6.13 21.77
CA LEU A 148 -10.68 4.79 21.89
C LEU A 148 -11.83 4.58 20.89
N VAL A 149 -12.83 5.46 20.92
CA VAL A 149 -14.02 5.36 20.06
C VAL A 149 -13.64 5.47 18.59
N TRP A 150 -12.82 6.46 18.23
CA TRP A 150 -12.39 6.67 16.85
C TRP A 150 -11.64 5.46 16.28
N ARG A 151 -10.64 4.94 17.02
CA ARG A 151 -9.86 3.78 16.57
C ARG A 151 -10.73 2.54 16.45
N THR A 152 -11.62 2.27 17.40
CA THR A 152 -12.55 1.12 17.32
C THR A 152 -13.50 1.25 16.13
N CYS A 153 -14.10 2.42 15.91
CA CYS A 153 -14.95 2.67 14.75
C CYS A 153 -14.19 2.48 13.43
N PHE A 154 -12.94 2.95 13.36
CA PHE A 154 -12.09 2.77 12.19
C PHE A 154 -11.83 1.29 11.91
N VAL A 155 -11.45 0.50 12.92
CA VAL A 155 -11.24 -0.96 12.74
C VAL A 155 -12.53 -1.61 12.25
N ILE A 156 -13.66 -1.39 12.92
CA ILE A 156 -14.95 -1.97 12.53
C ILE A 156 -15.30 -1.61 11.08
N LEU A 157 -15.17 -0.34 10.70
CA LEU A 157 -15.47 0.12 9.35
C LEU A 157 -14.56 -0.56 8.32
N THR A 158 -13.25 -0.60 8.56
CA THR A 158 -12.31 -1.26 7.64
C THR A 158 -12.58 -2.75 7.50
N THR A 159 -12.92 -3.44 8.59
CA THR A 159 -13.30 -4.85 8.57
C THR A 159 -14.58 -5.09 7.77
N VAL A 160 -15.61 -4.27 7.97
CA VAL A 160 -16.86 -4.35 7.20
C VAL A 160 -16.60 -4.13 5.71
N ILE A 161 -15.79 -3.12 5.36
CA ILE A 161 -15.40 -2.86 3.97
C ILE A 161 -14.65 -4.07 3.38
N SER A 162 -13.71 -4.66 4.11
CA SER A 162 -12.99 -5.87 3.67
C SER A 162 -13.91 -7.07 3.47
N MET A 163 -14.92 -7.25 4.32
CA MET A 163 -15.91 -8.33 4.18
C MET A 163 -16.83 -8.14 2.95
N LEU A 164 -17.13 -6.89 2.60
CA LEU A 164 -17.99 -6.55 1.45
C LEU A 164 -17.25 -6.62 0.11
N LEU A 165 -15.91 -6.62 0.13
CA LEU A 165 -15.06 -6.55 -1.04
C LEU A 165 -14.19 -7.82 -1.15
N PRO A 166 -14.68 -8.89 -1.82
CA PRO A 166 -13.92 -10.13 -1.98
C PRO A 166 -12.77 -10.03 -2.99
N PHE A 167 -12.53 -8.86 -3.59
CA PHE A 167 -11.60 -8.64 -4.70
C PHE A 167 -10.32 -7.91 -4.23
N PHE A 168 -9.58 -8.51 -3.31
CA PHE A 168 -8.37 -7.91 -2.73
C PHE A 168 -7.36 -7.52 -3.81
N ASN A 169 -7.03 -8.44 -4.71
CA ASN A 169 -6.04 -8.21 -5.77
C ASN A 169 -6.43 -7.07 -6.71
N ASP A 170 -7.71 -7.02 -7.11
CA ASP A 170 -8.18 -5.97 -8.01
C ASP A 170 -8.18 -4.59 -7.28
N ILE A 171 -8.51 -4.53 -5.99
CA ILE A 171 -8.43 -3.26 -5.22
C ILE A 171 -6.98 -2.78 -5.07
N VAL A 172 -6.06 -3.71 -4.85
CA VAL A 172 -4.62 -3.41 -4.80
C VAL A 172 -4.13 -2.86 -6.13
N ASP A 173 -4.56 -3.42 -7.26
CA ASP A 173 -4.28 -2.89 -8.60
C ASP A 173 -4.74 -1.43 -8.75
N LEU A 174 -5.97 -1.14 -8.30
CA LEU A 174 -6.54 0.21 -8.39
C LEU A 174 -5.81 1.21 -7.49
N LEU A 175 -5.54 0.83 -6.23
CA LEU A 175 -4.82 1.68 -5.28
C LEU A 175 -3.39 1.93 -5.75
N GLY A 176 -2.73 0.90 -6.29
CA GLY A 176 -1.44 0.99 -6.95
C GLY A 176 -1.48 2.00 -8.10
N ALA A 177 -2.41 1.84 -9.03
CA ALA A 177 -2.54 2.74 -10.17
C ALA A 177 -2.81 4.19 -9.73
N LEU A 178 -3.87 4.42 -8.94
CA LEU A 178 -4.30 5.77 -8.54
C LEU A 178 -3.32 6.47 -7.60
N GLY A 179 -2.64 5.74 -6.72
CA GLY A 179 -1.66 6.30 -5.79
C GLY A 179 -0.30 6.54 -6.45
N PHE A 180 0.13 5.64 -7.34
CA PHE A 180 1.46 5.67 -7.93
C PHE A 180 1.67 6.92 -8.80
N TRP A 181 0.82 7.22 -9.78
CA TRP A 181 1.07 8.35 -10.67
C TRP A 181 1.20 9.70 -9.96
N PRO A 182 0.25 10.15 -9.11
CA PRO A 182 0.36 11.47 -8.49
C PRO A 182 1.54 11.54 -7.51
N LEU A 183 1.72 10.51 -6.66
CA LEU A 183 2.70 10.54 -5.57
C LEU A 183 4.12 10.16 -5.99
N ALA A 184 4.27 9.15 -6.86
CA ALA A 184 5.58 8.65 -7.26
C ALA A 184 6.16 9.37 -8.48
N VAL A 185 5.32 9.94 -9.35
CA VAL A 185 5.75 10.47 -10.64
C VAL A 185 5.43 11.95 -10.79
N CYS A 186 4.15 12.33 -10.75
CA CYS A 186 3.72 13.71 -11.02
C CYS A 186 4.30 14.71 -10.02
N PHE A 187 4.07 14.54 -8.72
CA PHE A 187 4.58 15.48 -7.71
C PHE A 187 6.11 15.56 -7.68
N PRO A 188 6.87 14.45 -7.65
CA PRO A 188 8.32 14.53 -7.67
C PRO A 188 8.87 15.23 -8.92
N VAL A 189 8.28 15.00 -10.10
CA VAL A 189 8.68 15.66 -11.35
C VAL A 189 8.43 17.16 -11.28
N GLU A 190 7.24 17.59 -10.86
CA GLU A 190 6.89 19.01 -10.76
C GLU A 190 7.75 19.73 -9.70
N ILE A 191 7.96 19.11 -8.53
CA ILE A 191 8.85 19.63 -7.49
C ILE A 191 10.28 19.76 -8.03
N TYR A 192 10.78 18.76 -8.76
CA TYR A 192 12.13 18.79 -9.33
C TYR A 192 12.29 19.88 -10.39
N VAL A 193 11.31 20.04 -11.29
CA VAL A 193 11.30 21.10 -12.31
C VAL A 193 11.29 22.49 -11.65
N ALA A 194 10.46 22.68 -10.62
CA ALA A 194 10.36 23.93 -9.88
C ALA A 194 11.65 24.25 -9.10
N GLN A 195 12.21 23.28 -8.37
CA GLN A 195 13.43 23.48 -7.58
C GLN A 195 14.66 23.73 -8.45
N LYS A 196 14.82 22.99 -9.56
CA LYS A 196 15.96 23.15 -10.48
C LYS A 196 15.75 24.23 -11.53
N LYS A 197 14.60 24.93 -11.50
CA LYS A 197 14.22 25.99 -12.45
C LYS A 197 14.46 25.56 -13.91
N ILE A 198 14.03 24.34 -14.24
CA ILE A 198 14.27 23.78 -15.57
C ILE A 198 13.46 24.59 -16.59
N PRO A 199 14.06 25.12 -17.66
CA PRO A 199 13.33 25.89 -18.65
C PRO A 199 12.29 25.02 -19.35
N LYS A 200 11.06 25.53 -19.45
CA LYS A 200 9.98 24.89 -20.20
C LYS A 200 10.45 24.66 -21.64
N TRP A 201 10.08 23.52 -22.22
CA TRP A 201 10.50 23.06 -23.56
C TRP A 201 11.98 22.68 -23.73
N SER A 202 12.78 22.68 -22.65
CA SER A 202 14.09 22.01 -22.70
C SER A 202 13.92 20.50 -22.94
N THR A 203 14.88 19.87 -23.60
CA THR A 203 14.92 18.40 -23.77
C THR A 203 14.74 17.66 -22.45
N ARG A 204 15.31 18.18 -21.35
CA ARG A 204 15.15 17.60 -20.01
C ARG A 204 13.73 17.73 -19.49
N TRP A 205 13.10 18.89 -19.68
CA TRP A 205 11.70 19.12 -19.28
C TRP A 205 10.75 18.23 -20.09
N LEU A 206 10.97 18.15 -21.41
CA LEU A 206 10.16 17.30 -22.30
C LEU A 206 10.29 15.82 -21.93
N CYS A 207 11.51 15.34 -21.64
CA CYS A 207 11.73 13.97 -21.19
C CYS A 207 10.99 13.66 -19.87
N LEU A 208 11.05 14.57 -18.90
CA LEU A 208 10.36 14.40 -17.61
C LEU A 208 8.83 14.41 -17.77
N GLN A 209 8.29 15.29 -18.62
CA GLN A 209 6.84 15.33 -18.89
C GLN A 209 6.37 14.13 -19.71
N LEU A 210 7.16 13.66 -20.68
CA LEU A 210 6.87 12.41 -21.41
C LEU A 210 6.87 11.20 -20.49
N LEU A 211 7.83 11.11 -19.56
CA LEU A 211 7.85 10.06 -18.52
C LEU A 211 6.58 10.12 -17.66
N SER A 212 6.21 11.31 -17.18
CA SER A 212 5.00 11.52 -16.39
C SER A 212 3.73 11.13 -17.16
N ALA A 213 3.64 11.50 -18.43
CA ALA A 213 2.52 11.15 -19.31
C ALA A 213 2.47 9.64 -19.59
N ALA A 214 3.60 8.98 -19.80
CA ALA A 214 3.67 7.53 -19.99
C ALA A 214 3.18 6.78 -18.74
N CYS A 215 3.61 7.20 -17.55
CA CYS A 215 3.14 6.63 -16.29
C CYS A 215 1.65 6.90 -16.05
N LEU A 216 1.13 8.05 -16.49
CA LEU A 216 -0.31 8.34 -16.46
C LEU A 216 -1.09 7.37 -17.35
N ILE A 217 -0.61 7.11 -18.56
CA ILE A 217 -1.24 6.17 -19.49
C ILE A 217 -1.26 4.76 -18.88
N ILE A 218 -0.13 4.31 -18.30
CA ILE A 218 -0.06 3.01 -17.61
C ILE A 218 -1.08 2.94 -16.47
N THR A 219 -1.20 4.01 -15.68
CA THR A 219 -2.15 4.11 -14.58
C THR A 219 -3.61 4.02 -15.06
N ILE A 220 -3.95 4.74 -16.14
CA ILE A 220 -5.29 4.68 -16.74
C ILE A 220 -5.57 3.27 -17.28
N ALA A 221 -4.58 2.65 -17.94
CA ALA A 221 -4.71 1.30 -18.47
C ALA A 221 -4.92 0.26 -17.35
N ALA A 222 -4.16 0.37 -16.25
CA ALA A 222 -4.33 -0.48 -15.07
C ALA A 222 -5.70 -0.31 -14.42
N ALA A 223 -6.17 0.93 -14.26
CA ALA A 223 -7.52 1.22 -13.77
C ALA A 223 -8.62 0.65 -14.69
N ALA A 224 -8.43 0.68 -16.01
CA ALA A 224 -9.36 0.06 -16.96
C ALA A 224 -9.33 -1.48 -16.86
N GLY A 225 -8.14 -2.08 -16.71
CA GLY A 225 -7.97 -3.51 -16.45
C GLY A 225 -8.68 -3.97 -15.17
N PHE A 226 -8.57 -3.19 -14.10
CA PHE A 226 -9.31 -3.38 -12.85
C PHE A 226 -10.82 -3.39 -13.07
N ILE A 227 -11.39 -2.35 -13.70
CA ILE A 227 -12.84 -2.26 -13.92
C ILE A 227 -13.32 -3.46 -14.74
N ALA A 228 -12.56 -3.86 -15.76
CA ALA A 228 -12.88 -5.04 -16.56
C ALA A 228 -12.85 -6.34 -15.74
N GLY A 229 -11.86 -6.50 -14.84
CA GLY A 229 -11.76 -7.63 -13.91
C GLY A 229 -12.95 -7.70 -12.96
N VAL A 230 -13.22 -6.61 -12.24
CA VAL A 230 -14.34 -6.52 -11.29
C VAL A 230 -15.69 -6.74 -11.97
N VAL A 231 -15.94 -6.18 -13.16
CA VAL A 231 -17.19 -6.43 -13.89
C VAL A 231 -17.30 -7.89 -14.35
N GLY A 232 -16.18 -8.54 -14.66
CA GLY A 232 -16.12 -9.97 -14.94
C GLY A 232 -16.52 -10.81 -13.72
N ASP A 233 -15.95 -10.49 -12.57
CA ASP A 233 -16.16 -11.24 -11.34
C ASP A 233 -17.49 -10.93 -10.64
N LEU A 234 -18.01 -9.71 -10.75
CA LEU A 234 -19.35 -9.37 -10.26
C LEU A 234 -20.46 -10.12 -11.01
N LYS A 235 -20.21 -10.59 -12.24
CA LYS A 235 -21.16 -11.47 -12.96
C LYS A 235 -21.19 -12.89 -12.38
N SER A 236 -20.14 -13.33 -11.69
CA SER A 236 -20.02 -14.67 -11.11
C SER A 236 -20.31 -14.69 -9.60
N VAL A 237 -20.15 -13.57 -8.89
CA VAL A 237 -20.36 -13.47 -7.44
C VAL A 237 -21.85 -13.29 -7.08
N LYS A 238 -22.39 -14.23 -6.31
CA LYS A 238 -23.63 -14.06 -5.53
C LYS A 238 -23.24 -13.80 -4.07
N PRO A 239 -23.42 -12.58 -3.54
CA PRO A 239 -23.08 -12.31 -2.13
C PRO A 239 -23.92 -13.20 -1.20
N PHE A 240 -23.29 -13.77 -0.17
CA PHE A 240 -23.89 -14.61 0.89
C PHE A 240 -24.36 -16.02 0.52
N LYS A 241 -23.74 -16.69 -0.46
CA LYS A 241 -23.86 -18.15 -0.58
C LYS A 241 -22.73 -18.88 0.16
N THR A 242 -23.05 -19.44 1.31
CA THR A 242 -22.26 -20.49 1.96
C THR A 242 -22.37 -21.76 1.11
N PHE A 243 -21.24 -22.23 0.56
CA PHE A 243 -21.15 -23.59 0.04
C PHE A 243 -21.04 -24.52 1.25
N TYR A 244 -22.13 -25.21 1.55
CA TYR A 244 -22.12 -26.43 2.37
C TYR A 244 -21.81 -27.63 1.49
#